data_AF-A0A6J4QPS7-F1
#
_entry.id   AF-A0A6J4QPS7-F1
#
_cell.length_a   1.000
_cell.length_b   1.000
_cell.length_c   1.000
_cell.angle_alpha   90.00
_cell.angle_beta   90.00
_cell.angle_gamma   90.00
#
_symmetry.space_group_name_H-M   'P 1'
#
loop_
_entity.id
_entity.type
_entity.pdbx_description
1 polymer ?
#
loop_
_entity_poly.entity_id
_entity_poly.type
_entity_poly.pdbx_seq_one_letter_code
_entity_poly.pdbx_strand_id
1 'polypeptide(L)'
;MKVLTRLGLLLATVLMLASCGGSAGSSGGMAHGEMGSGDMSAMSRKMVMANGEYSDAAFVDAMVPHHEGAVEMAQVALKNAEHEETRQLAQNIIDSQRAEIEEFERMQEDLDGPVMKMSGEDMSTMGMMKDPQHLADEDPFDRVFIDNMIPHHTSAITMAEVALQKSKNSEIRGVAEDIVSAQKREIEQMRQWRQEWYAGS
;
A
#
# COMPACT_ATOMS: atom_id res chain seq x y z
N MET A 1 -70.12 3.91 -7.05
CA MET A 1 -70.96 3.43 -5.92
C MET A 1 -70.04 2.76 -4.91
N LYS A 2 -69.72 3.47 -3.82
CA LYS A 2 -70.25 3.26 -2.45
C LYS A 2 -69.99 1.86 -1.88
N VAL A 3 -68.91 1.78 -1.10
CA VAL A 3 -68.82 1.45 0.34
C VAL A 3 -69.15 -0.01 0.69
N LEU A 4 -68.19 -0.73 1.27
CA LEU A 4 -68.44 -1.61 2.42
C LEU A 4 -67.21 -1.69 3.33
N THR A 5 -67.40 -1.10 4.51
CA THR A 5 -66.57 -1.07 5.71
C THR A 5 -66.44 -2.46 6.34
N ARG A 6 -65.26 -2.85 6.84
CA ARG A 6 -65.15 -3.70 8.05
C ARG A 6 -63.97 -3.28 8.92
N LEU A 7 -64.34 -2.66 10.03
CA LEU A 7 -63.59 -2.46 11.26
C LEU A 7 -63.41 -3.82 11.96
N GLY A 8 -62.21 -4.14 12.46
CA GLY A 8 -61.94 -5.42 13.12
C GLY A 8 -60.68 -5.43 13.98
N LEU A 9 -60.85 -4.96 15.22
CA LEU A 9 -60.23 -5.40 16.48
C LEU A 9 -58.70 -5.32 16.69
N LEU A 10 -58.34 -4.44 17.63
CA LEU A 10 -57.08 -4.42 18.38
C LEU A 10 -56.85 -5.71 19.15
N LEU A 11 -55.63 -6.25 19.11
CA LEU A 11 -55.05 -6.95 20.25
C LEU A 11 -53.58 -6.53 20.40
N ALA A 12 -53.31 -5.74 21.44
CA ALA A 12 -51.97 -5.44 21.89
C ALA A 12 -51.44 -6.62 22.70
N THR A 13 -50.30 -7.17 22.30
CA THR A 13 -49.46 -7.99 23.18
C THR A 13 -48.07 -7.40 23.20
N VAL A 14 -47.81 -6.63 24.25
CA VAL A 14 -46.47 -6.25 24.70
C VAL A 14 -45.88 -7.47 25.39
N LEU A 15 -44.77 -8.00 24.86
CA LEU A 15 -43.94 -8.97 25.58
C LEU A 15 -42.60 -8.31 25.87
N MET A 16 -42.47 -7.78 27.09
CA MET A 16 -41.21 -7.35 27.69
C MET A 16 -40.47 -8.60 28.17
N LEU A 17 -39.36 -8.95 27.51
CA LEU A 17 -38.37 -9.87 28.06
C LEU A 17 -37.18 -9.05 28.55
N ALA A 18 -37.16 -8.82 29.87
CA ALA A 18 -35.96 -8.41 30.58
C ALA A 18 -35.00 -9.61 30.63
N SER A 19 -33.92 -9.54 29.87
CA SER A 19 -32.75 -10.40 30.07
C SER A 19 -31.63 -9.54 30.64
N CYS A 20 -31.36 -9.74 31.92
CA CYS A 20 -30.19 -9.22 32.61
C CYS A 20 -29.17 -10.35 32.69
N GLY A 21 -27.92 -10.10 32.29
CA GLY A 21 -26.77 -10.89 32.74
C GLY A 21 -25.82 -11.32 31.64
N GLY A 22 -24.65 -10.68 31.58
CA GLY A 22 -23.51 -11.17 30.81
C GLY A 22 -22.54 -10.07 30.39
N SER A 23 -21.77 -9.53 31.35
CA SER A 23 -20.55 -8.80 31.02
C SER A 23 -19.54 -9.78 30.41
N ALA A 24 -19.35 -9.69 29.09
CA ALA A 24 -18.14 -10.15 28.44
C ALA A 24 -17.53 -8.91 27.77
N GLY A 25 -16.44 -8.41 28.36
CA GLY A 25 -15.59 -7.45 27.70
C GLY A 25 -15.06 -8.09 26.42
N SER A 26 -15.43 -7.53 25.28
CA SER A 26 -14.71 -7.78 24.04
C SER A 26 -13.68 -6.66 23.92
N SER A 27 -12.45 -7.02 24.26
CA SER A 27 -11.23 -6.32 23.89
C SER A 27 -11.30 -5.92 22.41
N GLY A 28 -10.93 -4.66 22.14
CA GLY A 28 -10.92 -4.08 20.81
C GLY A 28 -10.10 -4.90 19.83
N GLY A 29 -10.73 -5.27 18.72
CA GLY A 29 -10.06 -5.35 17.44
C GLY A 29 -10.25 -4.01 16.78
N MET A 30 -9.18 -3.21 16.66
CA MET A 30 -9.21 -2.13 15.69
C MET A 30 -9.36 -2.79 14.33
N ALA A 31 -10.48 -2.58 13.66
CA ALA A 31 -10.55 -2.82 12.23
C ALA A 31 -9.40 -2.02 11.62
N HIS A 32 -8.43 -2.69 11.00
CA HIS A 32 -7.43 -2.03 10.16
C HIS A 32 -8.22 -1.39 9.01
N GLY A 33 -8.64 -0.14 9.20
CA GLY A 33 -9.29 0.65 8.18
C GLY A 33 -8.30 0.87 7.06
N GLU A 34 -8.73 0.55 5.84
CA GLU A 34 -8.01 0.81 4.59
C GLU A 34 -7.53 2.28 4.60
N MET A 35 -6.21 2.49 4.68
CA MET A 35 -5.65 3.85 4.63
C MET A 35 -5.85 4.40 3.22
N GLY A 36 -6.47 5.57 3.11
CA GLY A 36 -6.67 6.21 1.81
C GLY A 36 -5.34 6.60 1.17
N SER A 37 -5.32 6.70 -0.17
CA SER A 37 -4.11 7.09 -0.94
C SER A 37 -3.50 8.43 -0.51
N GLY A 38 -4.32 9.38 -0.05
CA GLY A 38 -3.87 10.66 0.51
C GLY A 38 -3.10 10.51 1.83
N ASP A 39 -3.53 9.58 2.68
CA ASP A 39 -2.88 9.30 3.96
C ASP A 39 -1.54 8.61 3.73
N MET A 40 -1.48 7.66 2.79
CA MET A 40 -0.23 7.00 2.37
C MET A 40 0.79 8.01 1.81
N SER A 41 0.34 8.94 0.97
CA SER A 41 1.22 10.00 0.43
C SER A 41 1.74 10.93 1.52
N ALA A 42 0.91 11.27 2.50
CA ALA A 42 1.32 12.11 3.64
C ALA A 42 2.33 11.37 4.54
N MET A 43 2.14 10.07 4.74
CA MET A 43 3.08 9.23 5.49
C MET A 43 4.41 9.08 4.76
N SER A 44 4.39 8.79 3.46
CA SER A 44 5.58 8.68 2.61
C SER A 44 6.44 9.94 2.69
N ARG A 45 5.82 11.13 2.60
CA ARG A 45 6.54 12.39 2.80
C ARG A 45 7.19 12.49 4.18
N LYS A 46 6.54 12.00 5.24
CA LYS A 46 7.11 12.04 6.59
C LYS A 46 8.32 11.12 6.74
N MET A 47 8.39 10.00 6.01
CA MET A 47 9.53 9.09 6.08
C MET A 47 10.85 9.77 5.68
N VAL A 48 10.79 10.67 4.69
CA VAL A 48 11.96 11.38 4.16
C VAL A 48 12.13 12.80 4.71
N MET A 49 11.23 13.22 5.61
CA MET A 49 11.20 14.55 6.23
C MET A 49 11.27 14.40 7.76
N ALA A 50 12.46 14.41 8.32
CA ALA A 50 12.68 14.35 9.77
C ALA A 50 12.66 15.77 10.38
N ASN A 51 11.80 16.01 11.38
CA ASN A 51 11.67 17.31 12.05
C ASN A 51 11.41 18.50 11.09
N GLY A 52 10.78 18.25 9.94
CA GLY A 52 10.51 19.27 8.92
C GLY A 52 11.66 19.51 7.94
N GLU A 53 12.78 18.79 8.08
CA GLU A 53 13.94 18.86 7.19
C GLU A 53 14.10 17.57 6.40
N TYR A 54 14.52 17.71 5.15
CA TYR A 54 14.83 16.58 4.27
C TYR A 54 16.24 16.04 4.57
N SER A 55 16.40 14.73 4.45
CA SER A 55 17.71 14.05 4.54
C SER A 55 17.85 13.03 3.42
N ASP A 56 18.98 13.07 2.70
CA ASP A 56 19.33 12.05 1.71
C ASP A 56 19.43 10.66 2.38
N ALA A 57 19.99 10.59 3.59
CA ALA A 57 20.06 9.34 4.35
C ALA A 57 18.66 8.79 4.69
N ALA A 58 17.72 9.66 5.06
CA ALA A 58 16.35 9.22 5.35
C ALA A 58 15.62 8.73 4.09
N PHE A 59 15.90 9.33 2.93
CA PHE A 59 15.42 8.82 1.65
C PHE A 59 15.97 7.42 1.37
N VAL A 60 17.29 7.24 1.40
CA VAL A 60 17.93 5.95 1.13
C VAL A 60 17.46 4.87 2.13
N ASP A 61 17.44 5.18 3.42
CA ASP A 61 17.03 4.25 4.48
C ASP A 61 15.56 3.82 4.38
N ALA A 62 14.68 4.70 3.91
CA ALA A 62 13.27 4.37 3.71
C ALA A 62 13.03 3.57 2.42
N MET A 63 13.84 3.78 1.38
CA MET A 63 13.64 3.18 0.06
C MET A 63 14.06 1.72 0.00
N VAL A 64 15.10 1.32 0.76
CA VAL A 64 15.52 -0.08 0.83
C VAL A 64 14.36 -1.00 1.25
N PRO A 65 13.76 -0.86 2.45
CA PRO A 65 12.71 -1.76 2.89
C PRO A 65 11.39 -1.55 2.12
N HIS A 66 11.15 -0.35 1.56
CA HIS A 66 10.03 -0.13 0.66
C HIS A 66 10.17 -0.98 -0.61
N HIS A 67 11.35 -0.97 -1.24
CA HIS A 67 11.62 -1.76 -2.44
C HIS A 67 11.61 -3.26 -2.17
N GLU A 68 12.12 -3.70 -1.02
CA GLU A 68 12.01 -5.11 -0.58
C GLU A 68 10.54 -5.56 -0.57
N GLY A 69 9.63 -4.75 -0.05
CA GLY A 69 8.19 -5.05 -0.06
C GLY A 69 7.61 -5.23 -1.47
N ALA A 70 7.99 -4.39 -2.44
CA ALA A 70 7.56 -4.56 -3.84
C ALA A 70 8.14 -5.83 -4.47
N VAL A 71 9.42 -6.14 -4.20
CA VAL A 71 10.09 -7.34 -4.68
C VAL A 71 9.39 -8.60 -4.14
N GLU A 72 8.98 -8.60 -2.86
CA GLU A 72 8.23 -9.70 -2.27
C GLU A 72 6.84 -9.88 -2.92
N MET A 73 6.08 -8.79 -3.09
CA MET A 73 4.79 -8.84 -3.83
C MET A 73 4.96 -9.37 -5.26
N ALA A 74 6.00 -8.90 -5.97
CA ALA A 74 6.28 -9.35 -7.32
C ALA A 74 6.69 -10.83 -7.38
N GLN A 75 7.41 -11.35 -6.39
CA GLN A 75 7.71 -12.79 -6.30
C GLN A 75 6.45 -13.64 -6.09
N VAL A 76 5.46 -13.13 -5.36
CA VAL A 76 4.15 -13.77 -5.24
C VAL A 76 3.44 -13.75 -6.60
N ALA A 77 3.48 -12.63 -7.33
CA ALA A 77 2.89 -12.53 -8.65
C ALA A 77 3.52 -13.47 -9.69
N LEU A 78 4.83 -13.70 -9.67
CA LEU A 78 5.46 -14.65 -10.60
C LEU A 78 4.83 -16.05 -10.56
N LYS A 79 4.35 -16.48 -9.39
CA LYS A 79 3.77 -17.81 -9.17
C LYS A 79 2.26 -17.86 -9.41
N ASN A 80 1.55 -16.75 -9.17
CA ASN A 80 0.10 -16.73 -9.08
C ASN A 80 -0.59 -15.89 -10.17
N ALA A 81 0.17 -15.11 -10.94
CA ALA A 81 -0.40 -14.24 -11.97
C ALA A 81 -1.27 -14.98 -12.97
N GLU A 82 -2.44 -14.43 -13.24
CA GLU A 82 -3.43 -14.94 -14.19
C GLU A 82 -3.08 -14.51 -15.62
N HIS A 83 -2.59 -13.28 -15.78
CA HIS A 83 -2.16 -12.72 -17.06
C HIS A 83 -0.62 -12.74 -17.19
N GLU A 84 -0.13 -13.03 -18.40
CA GLU A 84 1.31 -13.00 -18.71
C GLU A 84 1.88 -11.58 -18.55
N GLU A 85 1.08 -10.57 -18.83
CA GLU A 85 1.40 -9.15 -18.64
C GLU A 85 1.75 -8.84 -17.17
N THR A 86 0.96 -9.34 -16.22
CA THR A 86 1.21 -9.21 -14.78
C THR A 86 2.51 -9.92 -14.40
N ARG A 87 2.75 -11.13 -14.92
CA ARG A 87 3.99 -11.89 -14.67
C ARG A 87 5.22 -11.15 -15.21
N GLN A 88 5.12 -10.55 -16.39
CA GLN A 88 6.21 -9.79 -17.00
C GLN A 88 6.50 -8.51 -16.22
N LEU A 89 5.47 -7.78 -15.78
CA LEU A 89 5.64 -6.62 -14.91
C LEU A 89 6.33 -7.03 -13.59
N ALA A 90 5.89 -8.13 -12.97
CA ALA A 90 6.50 -8.62 -11.74
C ALA A 90 8.00 -8.94 -11.92
N GLN A 91 8.38 -9.59 -13.02
CA GLN A 91 9.79 -9.84 -13.32
C GLN A 91 10.56 -8.52 -13.48
N ASN A 92 10.01 -7.54 -14.20
CA ASN A 92 10.65 -6.23 -14.38
C ASN A 92 10.84 -5.51 -13.04
N ILE A 93 9.84 -5.51 -12.16
CA ILE A 93 9.90 -4.93 -10.81
C ILE A 93 11.01 -5.59 -10.00
N ILE A 94 11.11 -6.93 -10.02
CA ILE A 94 12.16 -7.65 -9.30
C ILE A 94 13.55 -7.23 -9.79
N ASP A 95 13.74 -7.17 -11.10
CA ASP A 95 15.03 -6.88 -11.70
C ASP A 95 15.45 -5.42 -11.45
N SER A 96 14.55 -4.46 -11.64
CA SER A 96 14.84 -3.05 -11.42
C SER A 96 15.04 -2.73 -9.94
N GLN A 97 14.12 -3.15 -9.07
CA GLN A 97 14.16 -2.76 -7.66
C GLN A 97 15.29 -3.45 -6.90
N ARG A 98 15.75 -4.64 -7.31
CA ARG A 98 16.99 -5.23 -6.76
C ARG A 98 18.22 -4.42 -7.13
N ALA A 99 18.32 -3.96 -8.38
CA ALA A 99 19.43 -3.11 -8.79
C ALA A 99 19.43 -1.77 -8.04
N GLU A 100 18.25 -1.18 -7.82
CA GLU A 100 18.07 0.04 -7.03
C GLU A 100 18.39 -0.19 -5.54
N ILE A 101 18.02 -1.33 -4.94
CA ILE A 101 18.44 -1.69 -3.58
C ILE A 101 19.96 -1.75 -3.47
N GLU A 102 20.65 -2.43 -4.40
CA GLU A 102 22.11 -2.47 -4.39
C GLU A 102 22.73 -1.06 -4.53
N GLU A 103 22.08 -0.15 -5.26
CA GLU A 103 22.50 1.24 -5.37
C GLU A 103 22.29 2.00 -4.07
N PHE A 104 21.13 1.86 -3.44
CA PHE A 104 20.84 2.46 -2.13
C PHE A 104 21.79 1.96 -1.05
N GLU A 105 22.07 0.65 -0.98
CA GLU A 105 23.03 0.09 -0.03
C GLU A 105 24.44 0.67 -0.23
N ARG A 106 24.87 0.90 -1.48
CA ARG A 106 26.13 1.63 -1.75
C ARG A 106 26.07 3.07 -1.26
N MET A 107 24.98 3.78 -1.54
CA MET A 107 24.81 5.17 -1.08
C MET A 107 24.78 5.27 0.45
N GLN A 108 24.29 4.26 1.18
CA GLN A 108 24.33 4.24 2.66
C GLN A 108 25.77 4.24 3.19
N GLU A 109 26.72 3.66 2.47
CA GLU A 109 28.15 3.69 2.85
C GLU A 109 28.77 5.08 2.63
N ASP A 110 28.31 5.80 1.61
CA ASP A 110 28.83 7.12 1.22
C ASP A 110 28.18 8.29 1.99
N LEU A 111 26.95 8.11 2.45
CA LEU A 111 26.22 9.11 3.23
C LEU A 111 26.66 9.03 4.71
N ASP A 112 27.53 9.95 5.12
CA ASP A 112 27.95 10.12 6.52
C ASP A 112 26.72 10.40 7.43
N GLY A 113 26.21 9.36 8.08
CA GLY A 113 25.02 9.43 8.94
C GLY A 113 24.68 8.10 9.62
N PRO A 114 23.93 8.10 10.72
CA PRO A 114 23.44 6.86 11.31
C PRO A 114 22.44 6.22 10.35
N VAL A 115 22.75 5.01 9.86
CA VAL A 115 21.77 4.17 9.14
C VAL A 115 20.61 3.88 10.07
N MET A 116 19.44 4.44 9.77
CA MET A 116 18.23 4.22 10.52
C MET A 116 17.54 2.97 9.99
N LYS A 117 17.96 1.81 10.49
CA LYS A 117 17.26 0.55 10.20
C LYS A 117 15.85 0.60 10.79
N MET A 118 14.83 0.67 9.94
CA MET A 118 13.45 0.51 10.36
C MET A 118 13.20 -0.94 10.78
N SER A 119 12.60 -1.15 11.94
CA SER A 119 12.20 -2.49 12.37
C SER A 119 10.92 -2.94 11.64
N GLY A 120 10.65 -4.25 11.59
CA GLY A 120 9.38 -4.75 11.04
C GLY A 120 8.13 -4.23 11.78
N GLU A 121 8.27 -3.86 13.06
CA GLU A 121 7.20 -3.20 13.82
C GLU A 121 6.98 -1.75 13.35
N ASP A 122 8.05 -1.03 13.01
CA ASP A 122 7.96 0.32 12.43
C ASP A 122 7.30 0.27 11.05
N MET A 123 7.72 -0.66 10.20
CA MET A 123 7.15 -0.88 8.87
C MET A 123 5.65 -1.18 8.94
N SER A 124 5.24 -2.08 9.84
CA SER A 124 3.83 -2.43 10.04
C SER A 124 3.01 -1.26 10.58
N THR A 125 3.60 -0.44 11.45
CA THR A 125 2.94 0.78 11.98
C THR A 125 2.75 1.83 10.88
N MET A 126 3.60 1.80 9.86
CA MET A 126 3.52 2.63 8.67
C MET A 126 2.61 2.05 7.56
N GLY A 127 1.80 1.04 7.87
CA GLY A 127 0.82 0.49 6.92
C GLY A 127 1.44 -0.23 5.73
N MET A 128 2.74 -0.54 5.78
CA MET A 128 3.37 -1.43 4.80
C MET A 128 2.84 -2.85 4.99
N MET A 129 2.64 -3.56 3.88
CA MET A 129 2.13 -4.93 3.90
C MET A 129 3.14 -5.83 4.63
N LYS A 130 2.71 -6.43 5.74
CA LYS A 130 3.59 -7.24 6.61
C LYS A 130 3.99 -8.58 6.00
N ASP A 131 3.13 -9.13 5.16
CA ASP A 131 3.33 -10.43 4.53
C ASP A 131 2.55 -10.45 3.21
N PRO A 132 3.21 -10.28 2.05
CA PRO A 132 2.51 -10.29 0.77
C PRO A 132 2.00 -11.66 0.34
N GLN A 133 2.28 -12.73 1.09
CA GLN A 133 1.97 -14.09 0.68
C GLN A 133 0.47 -14.36 0.76
N HIS A 134 -0.26 -13.62 1.61
CA HIS A 134 -1.72 -13.69 1.63
C HIS A 134 -2.36 -13.27 0.31
N LEU A 135 -1.66 -12.46 -0.52
CA LEU A 135 -2.16 -12.12 -1.85
C LEU A 135 -2.37 -13.36 -2.71
N ALA A 136 -1.61 -14.44 -2.48
CA ALA A 136 -1.72 -15.68 -3.25
C ALA A 136 -3.08 -16.39 -3.07
N ASP A 137 -3.81 -16.08 -1.99
CA ASP A 137 -5.11 -16.68 -1.69
C ASP A 137 -6.29 -15.89 -2.30
N GLU A 138 -6.01 -14.75 -2.95
CA GLU A 138 -7.01 -13.84 -3.51
C GLU A 138 -7.41 -14.21 -4.94
N ASP A 139 -8.69 -14.00 -5.26
CA ASP A 139 -9.29 -14.31 -6.57
C ASP A 139 -10.23 -13.17 -7.01
N PRO A 140 -10.00 -12.50 -8.16
CA PRO A 140 -8.87 -12.69 -9.06
C PRO A 140 -7.56 -12.11 -8.50
N PHE A 141 -6.48 -12.87 -8.59
CA PHE A 141 -5.17 -12.51 -8.02
C PHE A 141 -4.65 -11.19 -8.61
N ASP A 142 -4.68 -11.06 -9.94
CA ASP A 142 -4.10 -9.92 -10.66
C ASP A 142 -4.76 -8.59 -10.26
N ARG A 143 -6.07 -8.62 -9.96
CA ARG A 143 -6.80 -7.45 -9.47
C ARG A 143 -6.25 -6.97 -8.14
N VAL A 144 -6.07 -7.88 -7.18
CA VAL A 144 -5.59 -7.52 -5.84
C VAL A 144 -4.11 -7.13 -5.88
N PHE A 145 -3.30 -7.79 -6.71
CA PHE A 145 -1.92 -7.36 -6.97
C PHE A 145 -1.86 -5.92 -7.48
N ILE A 146 -2.67 -5.58 -8.50
CA ILE A 146 -2.73 -4.21 -9.06
C ILE A 146 -3.22 -3.20 -8.01
N ASP A 147 -4.30 -3.53 -7.30
CA ASP A 147 -4.92 -2.66 -6.29
C ASP A 147 -3.96 -2.35 -5.13
N ASN A 148 -2.98 -3.23 -4.85
CA ASN A 148 -1.91 -3.01 -3.85
C ASN A 148 -0.64 -2.37 -4.43
N MET A 149 -0.23 -2.74 -5.64
CA MET A 149 1.03 -2.24 -6.21
C MET A 149 0.93 -0.77 -6.67
N ILE A 150 -0.25 -0.30 -7.12
CA ILE A 150 -0.45 1.12 -7.47
C ILE A 150 -0.17 2.07 -6.29
N PRO A 151 -0.80 1.91 -5.10
CA PRO A 151 -0.51 2.79 -3.96
C PRO A 151 0.91 2.60 -3.42
N HIS A 152 1.48 1.41 -3.52
CA HIS A 152 2.88 1.15 -3.19
C HIS A 152 3.83 1.99 -4.07
N HIS A 153 3.67 1.92 -5.39
CA HIS A 153 4.44 2.76 -6.32
C HIS A 153 4.22 4.26 -6.12
N THR A 154 2.98 4.66 -5.80
CA THR A 154 2.67 6.07 -5.51
C THR A 154 3.46 6.59 -4.30
N SER A 155 3.72 5.73 -3.32
CA SER A 155 4.51 6.06 -2.12
C SER A 155 5.98 6.28 -2.45
N ALA A 156 6.60 5.39 -3.24
CA ALA A 156 7.96 5.57 -3.75
C ALA A 156 8.11 6.84 -4.60
N ILE A 157 7.19 7.09 -5.55
CA ILE A 157 7.18 8.32 -6.36
C ILE A 157 7.11 9.55 -5.46
N THR A 158 6.26 9.53 -4.42
CA THR A 158 6.13 10.65 -3.49
C THR A 158 7.45 10.95 -2.77
N MET A 159 8.17 9.91 -2.32
CA MET A 159 9.46 10.09 -1.65
C MET A 159 10.54 10.58 -2.61
N ALA A 160 10.59 10.01 -3.82
CA ALA A 160 11.52 10.41 -4.87
C ALA A 160 11.28 11.87 -5.32
N GLU A 161 10.02 12.30 -5.45
CA GLU A 161 9.70 13.71 -5.78
C GLU A 161 10.17 14.69 -4.70
N VAL A 162 10.13 14.30 -3.42
CA VAL A 162 10.72 15.11 -2.34
C VAL A 162 12.24 15.18 -2.49
N ALA A 163 12.91 14.06 -2.74
CA ALA A 163 14.35 14.01 -2.98
C ALA A 163 14.76 14.89 -4.17
N LEU A 164 14.04 14.84 -5.29
CA LEU A 164 14.26 15.69 -6.45
C LEU A 164 14.11 17.18 -6.15
N GLN A 165 13.22 17.55 -5.24
CA GLN A 165 13.03 18.94 -4.86
C GLN A 165 14.11 19.45 -3.89
N LYS A 166 14.59 18.58 -2.99
CA LYS A 166 15.35 18.99 -1.80
C LYS A 166 16.83 18.63 -1.85
N SER A 167 17.18 17.51 -2.49
CA SER A 167 18.55 17.03 -2.54
C SER A 167 19.43 17.92 -3.42
N LYS A 168 20.68 18.10 -2.99
CA LYS A 168 21.76 18.68 -3.78
C LYS A 168 22.72 17.62 -4.31
N ASN A 169 22.59 16.37 -3.86
CA ASN A 169 23.41 15.26 -4.32
C ASN A 169 22.92 14.83 -5.71
N SER A 170 23.78 14.92 -6.73
CA SER A 170 23.41 14.56 -8.10
C SER A 170 23.08 13.09 -8.28
N GLU A 171 23.67 12.21 -7.49
CA GLU A 171 23.44 10.76 -7.56
C GLU A 171 22.05 10.42 -7.01
N ILE A 172 21.69 10.94 -5.83
CA ILE A 172 20.35 10.81 -5.24
C ILE A 172 19.27 11.36 -6.19
N ARG A 173 19.55 12.49 -6.84
CA ARG A 173 18.64 13.07 -7.83
C ARG A 173 18.49 12.18 -9.06
N GLY A 174 19.57 11.55 -9.52
CA GLY A 174 19.55 10.62 -10.64
C GLY A 174 18.64 9.42 -10.37
N VAL A 175 18.90 8.69 -9.28
CA VAL A 175 18.06 7.53 -8.91
C VAL A 175 16.61 7.93 -8.65
N ALA A 176 16.35 9.10 -8.05
CA ALA A 176 14.99 9.59 -7.86
C ALA A 176 14.27 9.94 -9.18
N GLU A 177 14.98 10.50 -10.16
CA GLU A 177 14.45 10.75 -11.52
C GLU A 177 14.08 9.43 -12.21
N ASP A 178 14.94 8.41 -12.09
CA ASP A 178 14.72 7.09 -12.67
C ASP A 178 13.51 6.37 -12.04
N ILE A 179 13.39 6.38 -10.71
CA ILE A 179 12.24 5.83 -9.98
C ILE A 179 10.94 6.50 -10.41
N VAL A 180 10.89 7.84 -10.43
CA VAL A 180 9.69 8.59 -10.83
C VAL A 180 9.29 8.24 -12.26
N SER A 181 10.27 8.15 -13.16
CA SER A 181 10.07 7.84 -14.57
C SER A 181 9.53 6.42 -14.77
N ALA A 182 10.19 5.42 -14.16
CA ALA A 182 9.81 4.01 -14.28
C ALA A 182 8.45 3.73 -13.64
N GLN A 183 8.27 4.09 -12.38
CA GLN A 183 7.07 3.72 -11.63
C GLN A 183 5.82 4.45 -12.12
N LYS A 184 5.94 5.66 -12.70
CA LYS A 184 4.80 6.31 -13.39
C LYS A 184 4.34 5.52 -14.62
N ARG A 185 5.25 4.92 -15.39
CA ARG A 185 4.89 4.07 -16.54
C ARG A 185 4.21 2.79 -16.08
N GLU A 186 4.73 2.17 -15.03
CA GLU A 186 4.17 0.93 -14.46
C GLU A 186 2.77 1.17 -13.86
N ILE A 187 2.56 2.30 -13.17
CA ILE A 187 1.22 2.70 -12.71
C ILE A 187 0.25 2.86 -13.89
N GLU A 188 0.67 3.50 -14.98
CA GLU A 188 -0.21 3.67 -16.15
C GLU A 188 -0.59 2.32 -16.77
N GLN A 189 0.38 1.40 -16.91
CA GLN A 189 0.13 0.03 -17.37
C GLN A 189 -0.86 -0.69 -16.47
N MET A 190 -0.62 -0.69 -15.15
CA MET A 190 -1.51 -1.33 -14.19
C MET A 190 -2.91 -0.72 -14.18
N ARG A 191 -3.05 0.60 -14.34
CA ARG A 191 -4.36 1.28 -14.45
C ARG A 191 -5.10 0.87 -15.71
N GLN A 192 -4.39 0.80 -16.84
CA GLN A 192 -4.96 0.32 -18.09
C GLN A 192 -5.48 -1.11 -17.92
N TRP A 193 -4.67 -2.02 -17.36
CA TRP A 193 -5.07 -3.40 -17.11
C TRP A 193 -6.23 -3.52 -16.12
N ARG A 194 -6.21 -2.72 -15.04
CA ARG A 194 -7.31 -2.69 -14.05
C ARG A 194 -8.63 -2.30 -14.70
N GLN A 195 -8.60 -1.38 -15.66
CA GLN A 195 -9.77 -0.99 -16.43
C GLN A 195 -10.16 -2.04 -17.46
N GLU A 196 -9.20 -2.57 -18.23
CA GLU A 196 -9.46 -3.51 -19.32
C GLU A 196 -9.99 -4.87 -18.81
N TRP A 197 -9.43 -5.39 -17.73
CA TRP A 197 -9.75 -6.73 -17.23
C TRP A 197 -10.90 -6.73 -16.22
N TYR A 198 -11.09 -5.62 -15.49
CA TYR A 198 -11.96 -5.56 -14.31
C TYR A 198 -12.86 -4.32 -14.29
N ALA A 199 -13.23 -3.78 -15.46
CA ALA A 199 -14.21 -2.70 -15.56
C ALA A 199 -15.53 -3.08 -14.86
N GLY A 200 -15.92 -2.29 -13.87
CA GLY A 200 -17.21 -2.45 -13.19
C GLY A 200 -17.23 -3.45 -12.03
N SER A 201 -16.05 -3.94 -11.61
CA SER A 201 -15.84 -4.81 -10.44
C SER A 201 -14.88 -4.21 -9.41
#